data_AF-A0AAW1SV59-F1
#
_entry.id   AF-A0AAW1SV59-F1
#
_cell.length_a   1.000
_cell.length_b   1.000
_cell.length_c   1.000
_cell.angle_alpha   90.00
_cell.angle_beta   90.00
_cell.angle_gamma   90.00
#
_symmetry.space_group_name_H-M   'P 1'
#
loop_
_entity.id
_entity.type
_entity.pdbx_description
1 polymer ?
#
loop_
_entity_poly.entity_id
_entity_poly.type
_entity_poly.pdbx_seq_one_letter_code
_entity_poly.pdbx_strand_id
1 'polypeptide(L)'
;MQTSGVNAPDKLAGPRERVQADPWDLEAWKLLSAAASSQPIEVQKAIFEDLLSRFPTAATHWKAYAEAEMEAGNQSQVKAIFSRSLLNCLSLALWQTYLRFIKQMNEGKGPEGMLEVRKAYEFALDRVGCDVGAGPLWQEYTNFLQAPRPGTTAFQALYSQGVATGQEEAHRTATLRKSYQRALAVPMERLELLWRAYEQFELAGSNKLLARRSIEEQRSRFNAAKAAFPERKRRLSPLLDGGLALPPGKGGWEQQQAMVRWKEYIEWERSNPQSLDGPALTARISLAYDQALMYLLHYPEMWHAYAKWHREGGGAGPSAGSTILGRARKVVNLEFTRKRLKAA
;
A
#
# COMPACT_ATOMS: atom_id res chain seq x y z
N MET A 1 56.61 2.12 -19.06
CA MET A 1 55.42 1.56 -19.72
C MET A 1 54.21 1.83 -18.85
N GLN A 2 53.54 2.94 -19.13
CA GLN A 2 52.19 3.22 -18.63
C GLN A 2 51.22 2.53 -19.59
N THR A 3 50.39 1.64 -19.09
CA THR A 3 49.24 1.11 -19.83
C THR A 3 47.97 1.50 -19.10
N SER A 4 47.40 2.61 -19.57
CA SER A 4 45.99 2.69 -19.97
C SER A 4 44.95 2.20 -18.96
N GLY A 5 44.78 2.94 -17.86
CA GLY A 5 43.51 2.97 -17.13
C GLY A 5 42.51 3.81 -17.92
N VAL A 6 41.82 3.20 -18.89
CA VAL A 6 40.66 3.82 -19.53
C VAL A 6 39.60 3.99 -18.44
N ASN A 7 39.45 5.21 -17.92
CA ASN A 7 38.36 5.58 -17.02
C ASN A 7 37.05 5.15 -17.67
N ALA A 8 36.38 4.15 -17.09
CA ALA A 8 34.99 3.90 -17.42
C ALA A 8 34.24 5.22 -17.19
N PRO A 9 33.43 5.70 -18.16
CA PRO A 9 32.65 6.91 -17.96
C PRO A 9 31.83 6.75 -16.68
N ASP A 10 31.86 7.77 -15.80
CA ASP A 10 31.06 7.80 -14.59
C ASP A 10 29.60 7.54 -14.98
N LYS A 11 29.11 6.35 -14.62
CA LYS A 11 27.77 5.87 -14.99
C LYS A 11 26.67 6.77 -14.44
N LEU A 12 26.99 7.67 -13.50
CA LEU A 12 26.08 8.62 -12.91
C LEU A 12 26.12 10.00 -13.58
N ALA A 13 27.27 10.44 -14.10
CA ALA A 13 27.44 11.81 -14.60
C ALA A 13 26.50 12.16 -15.76
N GLY A 14 26.50 11.34 -16.82
CA GLY A 14 25.65 11.57 -18.00
C GLY A 14 24.14 11.58 -17.65
N PRO A 15 23.62 10.57 -16.94
CA PRO A 15 22.23 10.59 -16.49
C PRO A 15 21.90 11.77 -15.54
N ARG A 16 22.84 12.21 -14.68
CA ARG A 16 22.65 13.39 -13.81
C ARG A 16 22.47 14.67 -14.62
N GLU A 17 23.29 14.89 -15.62
CA GLU A 17 23.17 16.06 -16.51
C GLU A 17 21.81 16.07 -17.23
N ARG A 18 21.35 14.91 -17.69
CA ARG A 18 20.04 14.76 -18.34
C ARG A 18 18.87 15.11 -17.43
N VAL A 19 18.87 14.65 -16.17
CA VAL A 19 17.79 15.00 -15.22
C VAL A 19 17.85 16.45 -14.74
N GLN A 20 19.04 17.08 -14.76
CA GLN A 20 19.17 18.51 -14.51
C GLN A 20 18.56 19.33 -15.66
N ALA A 21 18.82 18.91 -16.90
CA ALA A 21 18.28 19.54 -18.11
C ALA A 21 16.77 19.31 -18.28
N ASP A 22 16.29 18.06 -18.21
CA ASP A 22 14.87 17.70 -18.14
C ASP A 22 14.58 16.85 -16.89
N PRO A 23 14.02 17.44 -15.82
CA PRO A 23 13.65 16.71 -14.61
C PRO A 23 12.63 15.58 -14.81
N TRP A 24 12.01 15.51 -15.98
CA TRP A 24 11.02 14.49 -16.33
C TRP A 24 11.58 13.42 -17.29
N ASP A 25 12.90 13.40 -17.54
CA ASP A 25 13.57 12.35 -18.31
C ASP A 25 13.55 11.00 -17.56
N LEU A 26 12.52 10.19 -17.83
CA LEU A 26 12.32 8.90 -17.18
C LEU A 26 13.48 7.92 -17.45
N GLU A 27 14.09 7.96 -18.63
CA GLU A 27 15.18 7.06 -18.97
C GLU A 27 16.44 7.41 -18.18
N ALA A 28 16.74 8.70 -18.02
CA ALA A 28 17.82 9.12 -17.15
C ALA A 28 17.59 8.72 -15.68
N TRP A 29 16.37 8.87 -15.16
CA TRP A 29 16.03 8.42 -13.80
C TRP A 29 16.12 6.90 -13.63
N LYS A 30 15.70 6.11 -14.63
CA LYS A 30 15.87 4.66 -14.64
C LYS A 30 17.35 4.27 -14.58
N LEU A 31 18.19 4.91 -15.40
CA LEU A 31 19.64 4.67 -15.40
C LEU A 31 20.28 5.01 -14.05
N LEU A 32 19.92 6.15 -13.45
CA LEU A 32 20.39 6.54 -12.12
C LEU A 32 20.00 5.53 -11.04
N SER A 33 18.73 5.12 -11.04
CA SER A 33 18.21 4.18 -10.05
C SER A 33 18.83 2.78 -10.19
N ALA A 34 19.05 2.32 -11.43
CA ALA A 34 19.72 1.06 -11.70
C ALA A 34 21.21 1.09 -11.30
N ALA A 35 21.89 2.23 -11.51
CA ALA A 35 23.27 2.40 -11.10
C ALA A 35 23.41 2.50 -9.57
N ALA A 36 22.40 3.04 -8.87
CA ALA A 36 22.42 3.28 -7.43
C ALA A 36 22.79 2.01 -6.63
N SER A 37 22.21 0.84 -6.93
CA SER A 37 22.46 -0.40 -6.18
C SER A 37 23.93 -0.83 -6.12
N SER A 38 24.78 -0.33 -7.03
CA SER A 38 26.22 -0.61 -7.07
C SER A 38 27.08 0.41 -6.30
N GLN A 39 26.46 1.43 -5.72
CA GLN A 39 27.13 2.56 -5.08
C GLN A 39 27.12 2.44 -3.55
N PRO A 40 28.01 3.16 -2.83
CA PRO A 40 27.91 3.29 -1.38
C PRO A 40 26.57 3.89 -0.93
N ILE A 41 26.14 3.57 0.29
CA ILE A 41 24.81 3.94 0.81
C ILE A 41 24.56 5.45 0.79
N GLU A 42 25.58 6.27 1.02
CA GLU A 42 25.49 7.74 0.98
C GLU A 42 25.16 8.25 -0.44
N VAL A 43 25.72 7.62 -1.46
CA VAL A 43 25.47 7.95 -2.86
C VAL A 43 24.09 7.47 -3.29
N GLN A 44 23.69 6.25 -2.87
CA GLN A 44 22.34 5.72 -3.07
C GLN A 44 21.30 6.67 -2.49
N LYS A 45 21.49 7.08 -1.23
CA LYS A 45 20.64 8.03 -0.53
C LYS A 45 20.50 9.33 -1.29
N ALA A 46 21.60 9.92 -1.78
CA ALA A 46 21.53 11.15 -2.56
C ALA A 46 20.69 10.99 -3.84
N ILE A 47 20.85 9.88 -4.57
CA ILE A 47 20.08 9.58 -5.79
C ILE A 47 18.59 9.42 -5.45
N PHE A 48 18.25 8.64 -4.43
CA PHE A 48 16.86 8.43 -4.04
C PHE A 48 16.20 9.70 -3.50
N GLU A 49 16.87 10.49 -2.66
CA GLU A 49 16.31 11.74 -2.16
C GLU A 49 16.03 12.74 -3.28
N ASP A 50 16.91 12.83 -4.29
CA ASP A 50 16.67 13.69 -5.46
C ASP A 50 15.46 13.20 -6.28
N LEU A 51 15.44 11.91 -6.63
CA LEU A 51 14.33 11.29 -7.37
C LEU A 51 12.99 11.44 -6.62
N LEU A 52 12.95 11.13 -5.33
CA LEU A 52 11.74 11.13 -4.52
C LEU A 52 11.30 12.53 -4.13
N SER A 53 12.21 13.51 -4.16
CA SER A 53 11.81 14.92 -4.15
C SER A 53 10.96 15.21 -5.38
N ARG A 54 11.35 14.74 -6.57
CA ARG A 54 10.61 14.97 -7.82
C ARG A 54 9.33 14.13 -7.88
N PHE A 55 9.42 12.84 -7.57
CA PHE A 55 8.36 11.84 -7.67
C PHE A 55 7.99 11.28 -6.28
N PRO A 56 7.27 12.06 -5.45
CA PRO A 56 6.99 11.68 -4.07
C PRO A 56 6.08 10.45 -3.92
N THR A 57 5.38 10.06 -4.98
CA THR A 57 4.50 8.89 -5.03
C THR A 57 5.14 7.64 -5.63
N ALA A 58 6.44 7.68 -5.97
CA ALA A 58 7.18 6.59 -6.61
C ALA A 58 7.44 5.41 -5.66
N ALA A 59 6.42 4.59 -5.44
CA ALA A 59 6.44 3.52 -4.44
C ALA A 59 7.56 2.48 -4.65
N THR A 60 7.91 2.18 -5.90
CA THR A 60 8.99 1.26 -6.27
C THR A 60 10.35 1.77 -5.79
N HIS A 61 10.58 3.08 -5.90
CA HIS A 61 11.83 3.72 -5.50
C HIS A 61 11.86 3.95 -3.98
N TRP A 62 10.74 4.29 -3.36
CA TRP A 62 10.62 4.30 -1.90
C TRP A 62 10.94 2.94 -1.29
N LYS A 63 10.44 1.86 -1.90
CA LYS A 63 10.74 0.49 -1.48
C LYS A 63 12.23 0.18 -1.60
N ALA A 64 12.83 0.45 -2.76
CA ALA A 64 14.25 0.21 -2.99
C ALA A 64 15.14 0.99 -1.99
N TYR A 65 14.80 2.25 -1.72
CA TYR A 65 15.50 3.07 -0.74
C TYR A 65 15.36 2.51 0.68
N ALA A 66 14.15 2.10 1.08
CA ALA A 66 13.94 1.47 2.38
C ALA A 66 14.72 0.15 2.52
N GLU A 67 14.74 -0.69 1.48
CA GLU A 67 15.48 -1.96 1.49
C GLU A 67 17.00 -1.72 1.59
N ALA A 68 17.56 -0.77 0.86
CA ALA A 68 18.97 -0.41 0.95
C ALA A 68 19.36 0.07 2.36
N GLU A 69 18.55 0.93 2.98
CA GLU A 69 18.82 1.42 4.34
C GLU A 69 18.58 0.34 5.42
N MET A 70 17.68 -0.63 5.17
CA MET A 70 17.52 -1.80 6.01
C MET A 70 18.76 -2.71 5.96
N GLU A 71 19.32 -2.95 4.77
CA GLU A 71 20.55 -3.72 4.57
C GLU A 71 21.76 -3.03 5.21
N ALA A 72 21.82 -1.70 5.15
CA ALA A 72 22.84 -0.91 5.83
C ALA A 72 22.67 -0.82 7.36
N GLY A 73 21.53 -1.28 7.91
CA GLY A 73 21.26 -1.24 9.36
C GLY A 73 20.82 0.13 9.90
N ASN A 74 20.48 1.09 9.02
CA ASN A 74 20.16 2.47 9.38
C ASN A 74 18.69 2.65 9.79
N GLN A 75 18.33 2.10 10.95
CA GLN A 75 16.93 2.04 11.42
C GLN A 75 16.22 3.40 11.52
N SER A 76 16.94 4.48 11.88
CA SER A 76 16.36 5.83 11.96
C SER A 76 15.93 6.33 10.59
N GLN A 77 16.72 6.07 9.55
CA GLN A 77 16.39 6.44 8.18
C GLN A 77 15.25 5.61 7.62
N VAL A 78 15.23 4.31 7.88
CA VAL A 78 14.10 3.45 7.47
C VAL A 78 12.78 3.96 8.05
N LYS A 79 12.76 4.37 9.33
CA LYS A 79 11.57 4.99 9.95
C LYS A 79 11.19 6.31 9.28
N ALA A 80 12.16 7.16 8.95
CA ALA A 80 11.93 8.43 8.26
C ALA A 80 11.39 8.23 6.83
N ILE A 81 11.85 7.20 6.13
CA ILE A 81 11.36 6.81 4.81
C ILE A 81 9.89 6.39 4.90
N PHE A 82 9.54 5.51 5.83
CA PHE A 82 8.16 5.04 5.96
C PHE A 82 7.19 6.13 6.41
N SER A 83 7.62 7.05 7.28
CA SER A 83 6.78 8.18 7.71
C SER A 83 6.43 9.15 6.56
N ARG A 84 7.35 9.30 5.59
CA ARG A 84 7.15 10.15 4.40
C ARG A 84 6.36 9.45 3.28
N SER A 85 6.48 8.12 3.17
CA SER A 85 6.02 7.38 1.99
C SER A 85 4.69 6.65 2.18
N LEU A 86 4.44 5.98 3.31
CA LEU A 86 3.34 5.01 3.43
C LEU A 86 1.95 5.58 3.14
N LEU A 87 1.65 6.77 3.66
CA LEU A 87 0.34 7.41 3.45
C LEU A 87 0.19 8.10 2.08
N ASN A 88 1.30 8.29 1.36
CA ASN A 88 1.31 8.86 0.02
C ASN A 88 1.41 7.77 -1.06
N CYS A 89 1.84 6.56 -0.68
CA CYS A 89 2.06 5.42 -1.57
C CYS A 89 1.31 4.20 -1.03
N LEU A 90 0.07 3.99 -1.50
CA LEU A 90 -0.73 2.80 -1.20
C LEU A 90 -0.34 1.60 -2.08
N SER A 91 0.97 1.32 -2.16
CA SER A 91 1.53 0.17 -2.86
C SER A 91 1.74 -0.99 -1.91
N LEU A 92 1.07 -2.11 -2.15
CA LEU A 92 1.17 -3.29 -1.30
C LEU A 92 2.62 -3.75 -1.07
N ALA A 93 3.48 -3.67 -2.09
CA ALA A 93 4.89 -4.06 -1.99
C ALA A 93 5.66 -3.19 -0.97
N LEU A 94 5.43 -1.88 -0.95
CA LEU A 94 6.05 -0.97 0.03
C LEU A 94 5.57 -1.28 1.45
N TRP A 95 4.26 -1.53 1.61
CA TRP A 95 3.66 -1.90 2.89
C TRP A 95 4.17 -3.26 3.41
N GLN A 96 4.43 -4.22 2.52
CA GLN A 96 5.08 -5.49 2.88
C GLN A 96 6.52 -5.28 3.38
N THR A 97 7.29 -4.40 2.74
CA THR A 97 8.64 -4.03 3.23
C THR A 97 8.57 -3.36 4.60
N TYR A 98 7.59 -2.48 4.83
CA TYR A 98 7.32 -1.91 6.17
C TYR A 98 7.04 -2.99 7.22
N LEU A 99 6.15 -3.94 6.92
CA LEU A 99 5.85 -5.04 7.84
C LEU A 99 7.08 -5.92 8.12
N ARG A 100 7.92 -6.17 7.10
CA ARG A 100 9.20 -6.88 7.28
C ARG A 100 10.11 -6.15 8.25
N PHE A 101 10.26 -4.83 8.08
CA PHE A 101 11.03 -4.00 8.99
C PHE A 101 10.49 -4.02 10.43
N ILE A 102 9.18 -3.84 10.62
CA ILE A 102 8.59 -3.86 11.96
C ILE A 102 8.74 -5.23 12.62
N LYS A 103 8.59 -6.33 11.87
CA LYS A 103 8.83 -7.68 12.38
C LYS A 103 10.28 -7.85 12.86
N GLN A 104 11.26 -7.47 12.03
CA GLN A 104 12.68 -7.52 12.38
C GLN A 104 13.02 -6.67 13.60
N MET A 105 12.46 -5.46 13.68
CA MET A 105 12.68 -4.52 14.80
C MET A 105 12.09 -5.01 16.13
N ASN A 106 11.15 -5.96 16.09
CA ASN A 106 10.45 -6.45 17.27
C ASN A 106 10.69 -7.94 17.53
N GLU A 107 11.60 -8.56 16.78
CA GLU A 107 12.06 -9.91 17.04
C GLU A 107 12.75 -9.97 18.40
N GLY A 108 12.43 -10.99 19.21
CA GLY A 108 12.99 -11.16 20.56
C GLY A 108 12.50 -10.16 21.63
N LYS A 109 11.65 -9.18 21.29
CA LYS A 109 11.12 -8.18 22.26
C LYS A 109 9.94 -8.66 23.11
N GLY A 110 9.64 -9.96 23.08
CA GLY A 110 8.59 -10.55 23.91
C GLY A 110 7.18 -9.98 23.63
N PRO A 111 6.31 -9.90 24.67
CA PRO A 111 4.92 -9.44 24.57
C PRO A 111 4.73 -8.07 23.89
N GLU A 112 5.56 -7.09 24.25
CA GLU A 112 5.44 -5.73 23.71
C GLU A 112 5.73 -5.69 22.21
N GLY A 113 6.80 -6.36 21.78
CA GLY A 113 7.13 -6.47 20.37
C GLY A 113 6.01 -7.12 19.55
N MET A 114 5.35 -8.13 20.11
CA MET A 114 4.22 -8.79 19.46
C MET A 114 3.00 -7.87 19.29
N LEU A 115 2.70 -7.03 20.29
CA LEU A 115 1.65 -6.02 20.20
C LEU A 115 1.96 -4.97 19.13
N GLU A 116 3.22 -4.53 19.02
CA GLU A 116 3.63 -3.61 17.97
C GLU A 116 3.52 -4.22 16.56
N VAL A 117 3.88 -5.50 16.40
CA VAL A 117 3.68 -6.22 15.13
C VAL A 117 2.19 -6.34 14.79
N ARG A 118 1.33 -6.62 15.77
CA ARG A 118 -0.13 -6.65 15.56
C ARG A 118 -0.65 -5.30 15.08
N LYS A 119 -0.28 -4.21 15.75
CA LYS A 119 -0.67 -2.84 15.36
C LYS A 119 -0.23 -2.52 13.93
N ALA A 120 0.98 -2.94 13.55
CA ALA A 120 1.47 -2.71 12.19
C ALA A 120 0.68 -3.50 11.14
N TYR A 121 0.30 -4.76 11.41
CA TYR A 121 -0.59 -5.51 10.53
C TYR A 121 -1.97 -4.86 10.41
N GLU A 122 -2.60 -4.50 11.53
CA GLU A 122 -3.90 -3.84 11.53
C GLU A 122 -3.85 -2.52 10.75
N PHE A 123 -2.79 -1.72 10.94
CA PHE A 123 -2.55 -0.51 10.17
C PHE A 123 -2.39 -0.77 8.67
N ALA A 124 -1.60 -1.76 8.27
CA ALA A 124 -1.45 -2.12 6.87
C ALA A 124 -2.77 -2.61 6.25
N LEU A 125 -3.54 -3.43 6.96
CA LEU A 125 -4.83 -3.94 6.49
C LEU A 125 -5.87 -2.83 6.33
N ASP A 126 -5.83 -1.81 7.19
CA ASP A 126 -6.69 -0.62 7.08
C ASP A 126 -6.37 0.24 5.87
N ARG A 127 -5.13 0.24 5.40
CA ARG A 127 -4.71 1.07 4.25
C ARG A 127 -4.71 0.32 2.93
N VAL A 128 -4.21 -0.91 2.89
CA VAL A 128 -4.02 -1.71 1.67
C VAL A 128 -4.67 -3.09 1.73
N GLY A 129 -5.41 -3.42 2.79
CA GLY A 129 -6.08 -4.72 2.92
C GLY A 129 -7.19 -4.98 1.90
N CYS A 130 -7.67 -3.94 1.21
CA CYS A 130 -8.63 -4.05 0.11
C CYS A 130 -7.97 -4.15 -1.28
N ASP A 131 -6.64 -4.13 -1.36
CA ASP A 131 -5.90 -4.25 -2.62
C ASP A 131 -6.12 -5.62 -3.29
N VAL A 132 -6.06 -5.68 -4.62
CA VAL A 132 -6.26 -6.92 -5.39
C VAL A 132 -5.17 -7.97 -5.07
N GLY A 133 -3.97 -7.55 -4.70
CA GLY A 133 -2.86 -8.41 -4.30
C GLY A 133 -2.82 -8.73 -2.80
N ALA A 134 -3.76 -8.25 -1.97
CA ALA A 134 -3.66 -8.32 -0.51
C ALA A 134 -3.78 -9.74 0.10
N GLY A 135 -4.08 -10.76 -0.70
CA GLY A 135 -4.26 -12.15 -0.24
C GLY A 135 -3.14 -12.68 0.66
N PRO A 136 -1.85 -12.61 0.26
CA PRO A 136 -0.72 -13.01 1.11
C PRO A 136 -0.64 -12.23 2.42
N LEU A 137 -0.95 -10.93 2.41
CA LEU A 137 -0.95 -10.10 3.63
C LEU A 137 -1.99 -10.59 4.63
N TRP A 138 -3.20 -10.93 4.16
CA TRP A 138 -4.23 -11.53 5.01
C TRP A 138 -3.81 -12.89 5.56
N GLN A 139 -3.19 -13.75 4.74
CA GLN A 139 -2.67 -15.05 5.19
C GLN A 139 -1.60 -14.89 6.27
N GLU A 140 -0.63 -14.00 6.08
CA GLU A 140 0.40 -13.70 7.09
C GLU A 140 -0.23 -13.23 8.40
N TYR A 141 -1.23 -12.35 8.34
CA TYR A 141 -1.89 -11.83 9.53
C TYR A 141 -2.71 -12.89 10.26
N THR A 142 -3.51 -13.70 9.56
CA THR A 142 -4.28 -14.78 10.20
C THR A 142 -3.37 -15.82 10.80
N ASN A 143 -2.26 -16.17 10.15
CA ASN A 143 -1.25 -17.07 10.69
C ASN A 143 -0.58 -16.49 11.94
N PHE A 144 -0.25 -15.19 11.92
CA PHE A 144 0.30 -14.47 13.07
C PHE A 144 -0.65 -14.52 14.28
N LEU A 145 -1.95 -14.30 14.07
CA LEU A 145 -2.96 -14.42 15.13
C LEU A 145 -3.14 -15.87 15.62
N GLN A 146 -2.98 -16.86 14.75
CA GLN A 146 -3.12 -18.26 15.14
C GLN A 146 -1.89 -18.81 15.89
N ALA A 147 -0.71 -18.22 15.68
CA ALA A 147 0.56 -18.77 16.14
C ALA A 147 0.70 -18.93 17.67
N PRO A 148 0.26 -17.98 18.52
CA PRO A 148 0.41 -18.12 19.96
C PRO A 148 -0.41 -19.27 20.53
N ARG A 149 0.25 -20.15 21.30
CA ARG A 149 -0.40 -21.28 21.98
C ARG A 149 -1.00 -20.84 23.32
N PRO A 150 -2.13 -21.42 23.74
CA PRO A 150 -2.73 -21.09 25.03
C PRO A 150 -1.74 -21.30 26.18
N GLY A 151 -1.76 -20.40 27.16
CA GLY A 151 -0.83 -20.43 28.30
C GLY A 151 0.57 -19.86 28.05
N THR A 152 0.89 -19.45 26.83
CA THR A 152 2.15 -18.74 26.54
C THR A 152 2.06 -17.24 26.85
N THR A 153 3.20 -16.61 27.12
CA THR A 153 3.30 -15.15 27.30
C THR A 153 2.83 -14.39 26.05
N ALA A 154 3.11 -14.92 24.87
CA ALA A 154 2.63 -14.42 23.59
C ALA A 154 1.09 -14.42 23.49
N PHE A 155 0.44 -15.50 23.96
CA PHE A 155 -1.01 -15.59 23.96
C PHE A 155 -1.64 -14.59 24.92
N GLN A 156 -1.07 -14.48 26.13
CA GLN A 156 -1.52 -13.51 27.12
C GLN A 156 -1.41 -12.08 26.58
N ALA A 157 -0.30 -11.76 25.91
CA ALA A 157 -0.07 -10.46 25.30
C ALA A 157 -1.19 -10.09 24.31
N LEU A 158 -1.55 -11.01 23.41
CA LEU A 158 -2.53 -10.71 22.35
C LEU A 158 -3.99 -10.77 22.80
N TYR A 159 -4.32 -11.61 23.79
CA TYR A 159 -5.70 -11.98 24.06
C TYR A 159 -6.21 -11.73 25.48
N SER A 160 -5.33 -11.57 26.47
CA SER A 160 -5.74 -11.34 27.86
C SER A 160 -5.96 -9.86 28.20
N GLN A 161 -5.39 -8.92 27.43
CA GLN A 161 -5.50 -7.50 27.75
C GLN A 161 -6.95 -7.00 27.58
N GLY A 162 -7.54 -6.50 28.67
CA GLY A 162 -8.90 -5.95 28.67
C GLY A 162 -10.03 -7.00 28.58
N VAL A 163 -9.72 -8.27 28.86
CA VAL A 163 -10.66 -9.39 28.81
C VAL A 163 -10.77 -10.05 30.18
N ALA A 164 -11.97 -10.49 30.55
CA ALA A 164 -12.18 -11.22 31.81
C ALA A 164 -11.48 -12.59 31.78
N THR A 165 -10.95 -13.01 32.93
CA THR A 165 -10.28 -14.30 33.08
C THR A 165 -11.15 -15.46 32.58
N GLY A 166 -10.60 -16.31 31.72
CA GLY A 166 -11.31 -17.45 31.12
C GLY A 166 -12.04 -17.13 29.81
N GLN A 167 -12.04 -15.87 29.35
CA GLN A 167 -12.63 -15.45 28.07
C GLN A 167 -11.60 -15.21 26.95
N GLU A 168 -10.33 -15.49 27.18
CA GLU A 168 -9.24 -15.22 26.23
C GLU A 168 -9.38 -16.03 24.94
N GLU A 169 -9.77 -17.30 25.02
CA GLU A 169 -10.04 -18.14 23.85
C GLU A 169 -11.25 -17.66 23.03
N ALA A 170 -12.28 -17.17 23.72
CA ALA A 170 -13.43 -16.56 23.07
C ALA A 170 -13.01 -15.27 22.33
N HIS A 171 -12.16 -14.45 22.95
CA HIS A 171 -11.61 -13.25 22.34
C HIS A 171 -10.70 -13.56 21.13
N ARG A 172 -9.83 -14.56 21.23
CA ARG A 172 -9.01 -15.05 20.11
C ARG A 172 -9.89 -15.51 18.95
N THR A 173 -10.90 -16.34 19.24
CA THR A 173 -11.85 -16.84 18.25
C THR A 173 -12.60 -15.69 17.57
N ALA A 174 -13.09 -14.71 18.33
CA ALA A 174 -13.76 -13.54 17.78
C ALA A 174 -12.84 -12.69 16.89
N THR A 175 -11.58 -12.51 17.31
CA THR A 175 -10.56 -11.76 16.54
C THR A 175 -10.24 -12.43 15.22
N LEU A 176 -10.00 -13.75 15.24
CA LEU A 176 -9.74 -14.54 14.02
C LEU A 176 -10.93 -14.53 13.08
N ARG A 177 -12.14 -14.77 13.61
CA ARG A 177 -13.39 -14.71 12.83
C ARG A 177 -13.55 -13.37 12.13
N LYS A 178 -13.42 -12.26 12.88
CA LYS A 178 -13.52 -10.90 12.32
C LYS A 178 -12.50 -10.67 11.20
N SER A 179 -11.27 -11.17 11.37
CA SER A 179 -10.19 -11.03 10.39
C SER A 179 -10.49 -11.80 9.10
N TYR A 180 -10.93 -13.06 9.19
CA TYR A 180 -11.35 -13.85 8.04
C TYR A 180 -12.54 -13.20 7.32
N GLN A 181 -13.59 -12.84 8.06
CA GLN A 181 -14.80 -12.25 7.46
C GLN A 181 -14.49 -10.95 6.72
N ARG A 182 -13.58 -10.12 7.26
CA ARG A 182 -13.10 -8.92 6.57
C ARG A 182 -12.33 -9.26 5.29
N ALA A 183 -11.44 -10.25 5.33
CA ALA A 183 -10.67 -10.69 4.15
C ALA A 183 -11.59 -11.24 3.05
N LEU A 184 -12.61 -12.01 3.42
CA LEU A 184 -13.52 -12.68 2.47
C LEU A 184 -14.43 -11.73 1.68
N ALA A 185 -14.56 -10.48 2.13
CA ALA A 185 -15.29 -9.45 1.41
C ALA A 185 -14.46 -8.76 0.30
N VAL A 186 -13.17 -9.08 0.18
CA VAL A 186 -12.26 -8.41 -0.76
C VAL A 186 -12.09 -9.24 -2.04
N PRO A 187 -12.36 -8.69 -3.24
CA PRO A 187 -12.00 -9.32 -4.51
C PRO A 187 -10.49 -9.23 -4.70
N MET A 188 -9.78 -10.27 -4.28
CA MET A 188 -8.32 -10.32 -4.28
C MET A 188 -7.80 -11.72 -4.61
N GLU A 189 -6.50 -11.81 -4.86
CA GLU A 189 -5.80 -13.06 -5.03
C GLU A 189 -5.91 -13.95 -3.80
N ARG A 190 -5.85 -15.27 -3.99
CA ARG A 190 -5.90 -16.28 -2.90
C ARG A 190 -7.17 -16.27 -2.06
N LEU A 191 -8.24 -15.61 -2.51
CA LEU A 191 -9.53 -15.56 -1.80
C LEU A 191 -10.09 -16.96 -1.49
N GLU A 192 -9.96 -17.92 -2.41
CA GLU A 192 -10.40 -19.31 -2.19
C GLU A 192 -9.59 -20.03 -1.11
N LEU A 193 -8.30 -19.75 -1.00
CA LEU A 193 -7.45 -20.33 0.05
C LEU A 193 -7.86 -19.79 1.42
N LEU A 194 -8.18 -18.50 1.50
CA LEU A 194 -8.70 -17.88 2.73
C LEU A 194 -10.10 -18.41 3.09
N TRP A 195 -10.95 -18.69 2.11
CA TRP A 195 -12.25 -19.32 2.33
C TRP A 195 -12.10 -20.71 2.95
N ARG A 196 -11.25 -21.56 2.37
CA ARG A 196 -10.97 -22.91 2.92
C ARG A 196 -10.40 -22.84 4.34
N ALA A 197 -9.49 -21.90 4.60
CA ALA A 197 -8.93 -21.67 5.93
C ALA A 197 -10.01 -21.22 6.94
N TYR A 198 -10.94 -20.37 6.52
CA TYR A 198 -12.07 -19.94 7.34
C TYR A 198 -13.04 -21.09 7.65
N GLU A 199 -13.38 -21.93 6.66
CA GLU A 199 -14.22 -23.12 6.87
C GLU A 199 -13.57 -24.08 7.87
N GLN A 200 -12.27 -24.36 7.73
CA GLN A 200 -11.51 -25.17 8.67
C GLN A 200 -11.49 -24.57 10.07
N PHE A 201 -11.30 -23.25 10.17
CA PHE A 201 -11.30 -22.53 11.43
C PHE A 201 -12.66 -22.61 12.15
N GLU A 202 -13.78 -22.35 11.48
CA GLU A 202 -15.12 -22.43 12.10
C GLU A 202 -15.46 -23.87 12.49
N LEU A 203 -15.13 -24.84 11.62
CA LEU A 203 -15.38 -26.26 11.88
C LEU A 203 -14.44 -26.86 12.93
N ALA A 204 -13.34 -26.20 13.33
CA ALA A 204 -12.49 -26.65 14.43
C ALA A 204 -13.19 -26.49 15.80
N GLY A 205 -14.14 -25.56 15.92
CA GLY A 205 -14.89 -25.32 17.15
C GLY A 205 -15.77 -26.51 17.57
N SER A 206 -16.17 -26.53 18.85
CA SER A 206 -17.05 -27.59 19.40
C SER A 206 -18.48 -27.49 18.86
N ASN A 207 -19.01 -26.28 18.65
CA ASN A 207 -20.38 -26.07 18.19
C ASN A 207 -20.49 -26.09 16.65
N LYS A 208 -20.65 -27.29 16.09
CA LYS A 208 -20.74 -27.50 14.64
C LYS A 208 -21.96 -26.85 13.98
N LEU A 209 -23.06 -26.69 14.72
CA LEU A 209 -24.28 -26.06 14.20
C LEU A 209 -24.07 -24.56 13.98
N LEU A 210 -23.50 -23.87 14.99
CA LEU A 210 -23.13 -22.47 14.86
C LEU A 210 -22.07 -22.26 13.77
N ALA A 211 -21.06 -23.13 13.69
CA ALA A 211 -20.04 -23.07 12.64
C ALA A 211 -20.66 -23.10 11.23
N ARG A 212 -21.56 -24.05 10.96
CA ARG A 212 -22.26 -24.15 9.66
C ARG A 212 -23.07 -22.89 9.34
N ARG A 213 -23.77 -22.33 10.33
CA ARG A 213 -24.51 -21.08 10.18
C ARG A 213 -23.58 -19.91 9.84
N SER A 214 -22.49 -19.74 10.58
CA SER A 214 -21.52 -18.66 10.34
C SER A 214 -20.80 -18.77 8.99
N ILE A 215 -20.59 -20.00 8.49
CA ILE A 215 -20.09 -20.22 7.13
C ILE A 215 -21.14 -19.77 6.10
N GLU A 216 -22.39 -20.20 6.26
CA GLU A 216 -23.46 -19.86 5.31
C GLU A 216 -23.74 -18.35 5.26
N GLU A 217 -23.70 -17.66 6.40
CA GLU A 217 -23.85 -16.19 6.48
C GLU A 217 -22.77 -15.43 5.69
N GLN A 218 -21.56 -15.99 5.55
CA GLN A 218 -20.47 -15.36 4.80
C GLN A 218 -20.39 -15.81 3.34
N ARG A 219 -21.11 -16.86 2.96
CA ARG A 219 -21.07 -17.45 1.62
C ARG A 219 -21.47 -16.45 0.54
N SER A 220 -22.49 -15.64 0.80
CA SER A 220 -22.96 -14.59 -0.13
C SER A 220 -21.86 -13.54 -0.39
N ARG A 221 -21.21 -13.05 0.67
CA ARG A 221 -20.11 -12.07 0.56
C ARG A 221 -18.90 -12.64 -0.17
N PHE A 222 -18.51 -13.88 0.16
CA PHE A 222 -17.44 -14.58 -0.55
C PHE A 222 -17.75 -14.75 -2.04
N ASN A 223 -18.97 -15.19 -2.39
CA ASN A 223 -19.38 -15.35 -3.77
C ASN A 223 -19.39 -14.03 -4.54
N ALA A 224 -19.88 -12.95 -3.92
CA ALA A 224 -19.84 -11.60 -4.51
C ALA A 224 -18.39 -11.12 -4.75
N ALA A 225 -17.50 -11.31 -3.77
CA ALA A 225 -16.09 -10.97 -3.92
C ALA A 225 -15.39 -11.81 -5.00
N LYS A 226 -15.66 -13.12 -5.04
CA LYS A 226 -15.15 -14.03 -6.06
C LYS A 226 -15.64 -13.67 -7.46
N ALA A 227 -16.91 -13.30 -7.61
CA ALA A 227 -17.50 -12.89 -8.89
C ALA A 227 -16.91 -11.57 -9.42
N ALA A 228 -16.64 -10.59 -8.54
CA ALA A 228 -16.07 -9.31 -8.91
C ALA A 228 -14.57 -9.37 -9.24
N PHE A 229 -13.83 -10.36 -8.71
CA PHE A 229 -12.37 -10.42 -8.79
C PHE A 229 -11.80 -10.42 -10.21
N PRO A 230 -12.28 -11.23 -11.18
CA PRO A 230 -11.70 -11.28 -12.52
C PRO A 230 -11.73 -9.92 -13.24
N GLU A 231 -12.88 -9.24 -13.16
CA GLU A 231 -13.06 -7.93 -13.78
C GLU A 231 -12.20 -6.87 -13.09
N ARG A 232 -12.18 -6.88 -11.75
CA ARG A 232 -11.34 -5.99 -10.97
C ARG A 232 -9.86 -6.12 -11.33
N LYS A 233 -9.36 -7.36 -11.37
CA LYS A 233 -7.97 -7.66 -11.73
C LYS A 233 -7.67 -7.22 -13.16
N ARG A 234 -8.57 -7.51 -14.11
CA ARG A 234 -8.41 -7.09 -15.53
C ARG A 234 -8.23 -5.58 -15.67
N ARG A 235 -9.02 -4.78 -14.93
CA ARG A 235 -8.96 -3.31 -14.97
C ARG A 235 -7.72 -2.75 -14.28
N LEU A 236 -7.33 -3.32 -13.14
CA LEU A 236 -6.20 -2.85 -12.34
C LEU A 236 -4.82 -3.26 -12.87
N SER A 237 -4.66 -4.47 -13.42
CA SER A 237 -3.36 -4.96 -13.89
C SER A 237 -2.57 -3.98 -14.77
N PRO A 238 -3.16 -3.34 -15.81
CA PRO A 238 -2.41 -2.39 -16.63
C PRO A 238 -2.13 -1.04 -15.95
N LEU A 239 -2.76 -0.76 -14.80
CA LEU A 239 -2.63 0.49 -14.06
C LEU A 239 -1.54 0.46 -12.98
N LEU A 240 -1.09 -0.74 -12.59
CA LEU A 240 -0.17 -0.98 -11.48
C LEU A 240 1.26 -1.31 -11.95
N ASP A 241 1.73 -0.65 -13.01
CA ASP A 241 3.04 -0.90 -13.63
C ASP A 241 4.23 -0.32 -12.83
N GLY A 242 3.95 0.51 -11.82
CA GLY A 242 4.98 1.18 -11.02
C GLY A 242 5.59 2.42 -11.69
N GLY A 243 4.89 2.99 -12.68
CA GLY A 243 5.24 4.25 -13.34
C GLY A 243 5.38 5.45 -12.40
N LEU A 244 6.14 6.45 -12.86
CA LEU A 244 6.37 7.69 -12.14
C LEU A 244 5.27 8.72 -12.48
N ALA A 245 4.84 9.49 -11.48
CA ALA A 245 3.85 10.55 -11.70
C ALA A 245 4.45 11.68 -12.55
N LEU A 246 3.90 11.86 -13.75
CA LEU A 246 4.32 12.89 -14.69
C LEU A 246 3.27 14.01 -14.77
N PRO A 247 3.66 15.27 -15.02
CA PRO A 247 2.73 16.33 -15.37
C PRO A 247 2.01 16.06 -16.69
N PRO A 248 0.84 16.66 -16.91
CA PRO A 248 0.16 16.59 -18.20
C PRO A 248 1.08 16.96 -19.37
N GLY A 249 1.10 16.10 -20.39
CA GLY A 249 1.88 16.30 -21.62
C GLY A 249 3.32 15.77 -21.58
N LYS A 250 3.82 15.33 -20.41
CA LYS A 250 5.18 14.76 -20.30
C LYS A 250 5.26 13.25 -20.53
N GLY A 251 4.15 12.52 -20.39
CA GLY A 251 4.12 11.06 -20.55
C GLY A 251 3.48 10.56 -21.85
N GLY A 252 3.21 11.44 -22.81
CA GLY A 252 2.70 11.07 -24.14
C GLY A 252 1.38 10.30 -24.12
N TRP A 253 1.22 9.38 -25.08
CA TRP A 253 0.00 8.59 -25.27
C TRP A 253 -0.31 7.68 -24.08
N GLU A 254 0.70 7.01 -23.51
CA GLU A 254 0.52 6.06 -22.41
C GLU A 254 -0.08 6.75 -21.18
N GLN A 255 0.39 7.96 -20.86
CA GLN A 255 -0.14 8.76 -19.77
C GLN A 255 -1.61 9.17 -19.99
N GLN A 256 -1.99 9.52 -21.22
CA GLN A 256 -3.37 9.82 -21.56
C GLN A 256 -4.27 8.58 -21.40
N GLN A 257 -3.79 7.42 -21.82
CA GLN A 257 -4.50 6.15 -21.65
C GLN A 257 -4.62 5.76 -20.17
N ALA A 258 -3.58 5.94 -19.37
CA ALA A 258 -3.61 5.68 -17.93
C ALA A 258 -4.72 6.50 -17.25
N MET A 259 -4.86 7.78 -17.60
CA MET A 259 -5.93 8.63 -17.08
C MET A 259 -7.33 8.13 -17.44
N VAL A 260 -7.54 7.70 -18.69
CA VAL A 260 -8.82 7.12 -19.13
C VAL A 260 -9.12 5.84 -18.35
N ARG A 261 -8.16 4.92 -18.28
CA ARG A 261 -8.30 3.64 -17.56
C ARG A 261 -8.57 3.83 -16.07
N TRP A 262 -7.90 4.78 -15.42
CA TRP A 262 -8.17 5.11 -14.02
C TRP A 262 -9.59 5.61 -13.80
N LYS A 263 -10.09 6.49 -14.69
CA LYS A 263 -11.49 6.96 -14.62
C LYS A 263 -12.48 5.82 -14.81
N GLU A 264 -12.26 4.95 -15.81
CA GLU A 264 -13.10 3.78 -16.05
C GLU A 264 -13.11 2.81 -14.86
N TYR A 265 -11.94 2.57 -14.25
CA TYR A 265 -11.84 1.72 -13.07
C TYR A 265 -12.56 2.31 -11.85
N ILE A 266 -12.40 3.61 -11.60
CA ILE A 266 -13.12 4.29 -10.51
C ILE A 266 -14.62 4.23 -10.74
N GLU A 267 -15.11 4.45 -11.97
CA GLU A 267 -16.54 4.37 -12.27
C GLU A 267 -17.07 2.94 -12.11
N TRP A 268 -16.27 1.94 -12.49
CA TRP A 268 -16.60 0.54 -12.23
C TRP A 268 -16.71 0.24 -10.72
N GLU A 269 -15.78 0.70 -9.88
CA GLU A 269 -15.89 0.56 -8.42
C GLU A 269 -17.14 1.29 -7.88
N ARG A 270 -17.49 2.45 -8.45
CA ARG A 270 -18.71 3.21 -8.09
C ARG A 270 -20.02 2.53 -8.47
N SER A 271 -20.02 1.70 -9.52
CA SER A 271 -21.17 0.87 -9.89
C SER A 271 -21.54 -0.18 -8.83
N ASN A 272 -20.68 -0.35 -7.82
CA ASN A 272 -20.86 -1.26 -6.70
C ASN A 272 -21.18 -2.71 -7.12
N PRO A 273 -20.30 -3.37 -7.89
CA PRO A 273 -20.54 -4.72 -8.42
C PRO A 273 -20.69 -5.80 -7.33
N GLN A 274 -20.27 -5.51 -6.09
CA GLN A 274 -20.38 -6.41 -4.94
C GLN A 274 -21.58 -6.10 -4.02
N SER A 275 -22.38 -5.07 -4.32
CA SER A 275 -23.45 -4.59 -3.43
C SER A 275 -22.97 -4.31 -2.00
N LEU A 276 -21.80 -3.67 -1.86
CA LEU A 276 -21.23 -3.24 -0.60
C LEU A 276 -22.13 -2.23 0.11
N ASP A 277 -22.05 -2.21 1.44
CA ASP A 277 -22.65 -1.15 2.26
C ASP A 277 -21.92 0.20 2.08
N GLY A 278 -22.53 1.27 2.56
CA GLY A 278 -22.01 2.64 2.39
C GLY A 278 -20.56 2.80 2.86
N PRO A 279 -20.21 2.40 4.09
CA PRO A 279 -18.82 2.51 4.59
C PRO A 279 -17.81 1.68 3.78
N ALA A 280 -18.11 0.41 3.45
CA ALA A 280 -17.20 -0.43 2.68
C ALA A 280 -17.05 0.05 1.24
N LEU A 281 -18.14 0.51 0.61
CA LEU A 281 -18.10 1.13 -0.72
C LEU A 281 -17.28 2.42 -0.72
N THR A 282 -17.47 3.27 0.29
CA THR A 282 -16.68 4.50 0.46
C THR A 282 -15.19 4.18 0.58
N ALA A 283 -14.81 3.20 1.40
CA ALA A 283 -13.41 2.79 1.53
C ALA A 283 -12.83 2.24 0.22
N ARG A 284 -13.61 1.46 -0.53
CA ARG A 284 -13.23 0.89 -1.84
C ARG A 284 -12.93 1.97 -2.87
N ILE A 285 -13.84 2.93 -3.03
CA ILE A 285 -13.71 4.01 -4.01
C ILE A 285 -12.59 4.97 -3.59
N SER A 286 -12.46 5.26 -2.28
CA SER A 286 -11.36 6.09 -1.76
C SER A 286 -10.00 5.48 -2.09
N LEU A 287 -9.83 4.17 -1.89
CA LEU A 287 -8.60 3.46 -2.27
C LEU A 287 -8.32 3.58 -3.77
N ALA A 288 -9.33 3.44 -4.63
CA ALA A 288 -9.17 3.59 -6.07
C ALA A 288 -8.68 5.00 -6.47
N TYR A 289 -9.23 6.06 -5.86
CA TYR A 289 -8.75 7.42 -6.07
C TYR A 289 -7.34 7.64 -5.52
N ASP A 290 -7.05 7.16 -4.31
CA ASP A 290 -5.72 7.32 -3.71
C ASP A 290 -4.64 6.58 -4.53
N GLN A 291 -4.95 5.40 -5.07
CA GLN A 291 -4.07 4.70 -6.00
C GLN A 291 -3.93 5.44 -7.34
N ALA A 292 -5.01 5.99 -7.90
CA ALA A 292 -4.94 6.80 -9.11
C ALA A 292 -4.03 8.02 -8.94
N LEU A 293 -4.11 8.69 -7.79
CA LEU A 293 -3.29 9.86 -7.47
C LEU A 293 -1.81 9.55 -7.27
N MET A 294 -1.41 8.28 -7.13
CA MET A 294 -0.01 7.91 -7.16
C MET A 294 0.61 8.13 -8.55
N TYR A 295 -0.18 8.04 -9.61
CA TYR A 295 0.25 8.19 -11.02
C TYR A 295 -0.20 9.54 -11.61
N LEU A 296 -1.36 10.03 -11.19
CA LEU A 296 -2.01 11.24 -11.68
C LEU A 296 -1.90 12.39 -10.66
N LEU A 297 -0.81 12.39 -9.89
CA LEU A 297 -0.53 13.38 -8.83
C LEU A 297 -0.69 14.83 -9.32
N HIS A 298 -0.22 15.07 -10.55
CA HIS A 298 -0.14 16.40 -11.18
C HIS A 298 -1.40 16.76 -12.00
N TYR A 299 -2.50 16.00 -11.87
CA TYR A 299 -3.73 16.19 -12.62
C TYR A 299 -4.83 16.80 -11.74
N PRO A 300 -5.10 18.12 -11.83
CA PRO A 300 -6.09 18.80 -10.99
C PRO A 300 -7.49 18.19 -11.10
N GLU A 301 -7.85 17.67 -12.28
CA GLU A 301 -9.14 17.05 -12.50
C GLU A 301 -9.36 15.78 -11.66
N MET A 302 -8.29 15.02 -11.35
CA MET A 302 -8.40 13.82 -10.53
C MET A 302 -8.65 14.19 -9.06
N TRP A 303 -7.92 15.20 -8.55
CA TRP A 303 -8.14 15.76 -7.23
C TRP A 303 -9.55 16.35 -7.08
N HIS A 304 -10.00 17.11 -8.09
CA HIS A 304 -11.32 17.72 -8.09
C HIS A 304 -12.43 16.66 -8.12
N ALA A 305 -12.30 15.63 -8.98
CA ALA A 305 -13.26 14.52 -9.03
C ALA A 305 -13.37 13.79 -7.69
N TYR A 306 -12.23 13.51 -7.04
CA TYR A 306 -12.20 12.84 -5.74
C TYR A 306 -12.87 13.70 -4.65
N ALA A 307 -12.53 14.98 -4.58
CA ALA A 307 -13.15 15.89 -3.61
C ALA A 307 -14.65 16.09 -3.85
N LYS A 308 -15.07 16.21 -5.12
CA LYS A 308 -16.46 16.34 -5.53
C LYS A 308 -17.29 15.12 -5.13
N TRP A 309 -16.77 13.91 -5.39
CA TRP A 309 -17.42 12.66 -5.00
C TRP A 309 -17.71 12.57 -3.49
N HIS A 310 -16.76 12.99 -2.64
CA HIS A 310 -16.99 13.07 -1.19
C HIS A 310 -18.08 14.08 -0.80
N ARG A 311 -18.17 15.21 -1.50
CA ARG A 311 -19.12 16.29 -1.18
C ARG A 311 -20.55 15.99 -1.61
N GLU A 312 -20.74 15.32 -2.75
CA GLU A 312 -22.05 15.07 -3.36
C GLU A 312 -22.77 13.83 -2.79
N GLY A 313 -22.36 13.34 -1.61
CA GLY A 313 -23.00 12.21 -0.92
C GLY A 313 -22.52 10.82 -1.36
N GLY A 314 -21.58 10.74 -2.31
CA GLY A 314 -20.99 9.47 -2.75
C GLY A 314 -19.96 8.89 -1.77
N GLY A 315 -19.37 9.72 -0.90
CA GLY A 315 -18.35 9.31 0.06
C GLY A 315 -18.60 9.87 1.47
N ALA A 316 -17.54 10.03 2.27
CA ALA A 316 -17.61 10.43 3.69
C ALA A 316 -18.02 11.91 3.99
N GLY A 317 -18.63 12.62 3.04
CA GLY A 317 -19.18 13.96 3.24
C GLY A 317 -18.21 15.13 3.01
N PRO A 318 -18.66 16.38 3.23
CA PRO A 318 -17.92 17.60 2.83
C PRO A 318 -16.57 17.81 3.51
N SER A 319 -16.40 17.34 4.76
CA SER A 319 -15.12 17.43 5.48
C SER A 319 -14.02 16.59 4.82
N ALA A 320 -14.37 15.38 4.38
CA ALA A 320 -13.46 14.52 3.62
C ALA A 320 -13.06 15.19 2.30
N GLY A 321 -14.02 15.75 1.56
CA GLY A 321 -13.73 16.50 0.32
C GLY A 321 -12.79 17.69 0.55
N SER A 322 -12.96 18.43 1.64
CA SER A 322 -12.06 19.54 2.02
C SER A 322 -10.64 19.05 2.34
N THR A 323 -10.52 17.88 2.97
CA THR A 323 -9.23 17.23 3.23
C THR A 323 -8.51 16.87 1.94
N ILE A 324 -9.23 16.34 0.93
CA ILE A 324 -8.67 16.04 -0.39
C ILE A 324 -8.16 17.31 -1.08
N LEU A 325 -8.92 18.40 -1.07
CA LEU A 325 -8.47 19.68 -1.63
C LEU A 325 -7.25 20.26 -0.89
N GLY A 326 -7.19 20.08 0.44
CA GLY A 326 -6.03 20.44 1.24
C GLY A 326 -4.75 19.70 0.83
N ARG A 327 -4.87 18.40 0.48
CA ARG A 327 -3.78 17.60 -0.08
C ARG A 327 -3.37 18.12 -1.47
N ALA A 328 -4.34 18.36 -2.35
CA ALA A 328 -4.09 18.90 -3.69
C ALA A 328 -3.30 20.22 -3.64
N ARG A 329 -3.67 21.14 -2.75
CA ARG A 329 -2.98 22.41 -2.56
C ARG A 329 -1.51 22.24 -2.18
N LYS A 330 -1.16 21.25 -1.36
CA LYS A 330 0.24 20.97 -1.00
C LYS A 330 1.05 20.55 -2.23
N VAL A 331 0.48 19.71 -3.10
CA VAL A 331 1.13 19.27 -4.35
C VAL A 331 1.39 20.47 -5.26
N VAL A 332 0.38 21.31 -5.48
CA VAL A 332 0.48 22.51 -6.32
C VAL A 332 1.51 23.50 -5.76
N ASN A 333 1.50 23.75 -4.45
CA ASN A 333 2.46 24.65 -3.80
C ASN A 333 3.90 24.15 -3.93
N LEU A 334 4.14 22.84 -3.81
CA LEU A 334 5.46 22.25 -4.03
C LEU A 334 5.97 22.52 -5.45
N GLU A 335 5.10 22.46 -6.46
CA GLU A 335 5.47 22.80 -7.83
C GLU A 335 5.79 24.30 -8.00
N PHE A 336 4.99 25.19 -7.41
CA PHE A 336 5.23 26.63 -7.47
C PHE A 336 6.54 27.04 -6.80
N THR A 337 6.83 26.52 -5.60
CA THR A 337 8.10 26.78 -4.91
C THR A 337 9.30 26.32 -5.74
N ARG A 338 9.19 25.16 -6.42
CA ARG A 338 10.23 24.67 -7.32
C ARG A 338 10.44 25.55 -8.55
N LYS A 339 9.38 26.11 -9.14
CA LYS A 339 9.51 27.05 -10.27
C LYS A 339 10.20 28.34 -9.84
N ARG A 340 9.92 28.86 -8.64
CA ARG A 340 10.56 30.10 -8.12
C ARG A 340 12.04 29.91 -7.80
N LEU A 341 12.42 28.77 -7.20
CA LEU A 341 13.83 28.45 -6.92
C LEU A 341 14.69 28.22 -8.17
N LYS A 342 14.08 27.93 -9.33
CA LYS A 342 14.78 27.83 -10.62
C LYS A 342 14.88 29.16 -11.38
N ALA A 343 14.10 30.16 -10.97
CA ALA A 343 14.04 31.48 -11.61
C ALA A 343 14.79 32.56 -10.82
N ALA A 344 15.24 32.24 -9.60
CA ALA A 344 16.18 33.00 -8.79
C ALA A 344 17.55 32.30 -8.85
#